data_AF-A0A9P3IYK9-F1
#
_entry.id   AF-A0A9P3IYK9-F1
#
_cell.length_a   1.000
_cell.length_b   1.000
_cell.length_c   1.000
_cell.angle_alpha   90.00
_cell.angle_beta   90.00
_cell.angle_gamma   90.00
#
_symmetry.space_group_name_H-M   'P 1'
#
loop_
_entity.id
_entity.type
_entity.pdbx_description
1 polymer ?
#
loop_
_entity_poly.entity_id
_entity_poly.type
_entity_poly.pdbx_seq_one_letter_code
_entity_poly.pdbx_strand_id
1 'polypeptide(L)'
;MRHETDGWMRAPATSHEQSDGVAHDAVQEPDTCAMTALSQRSSRWIVALASLAALVILGPVSFSSLPPIHSHESATSASNPASLDLPTKPLSTAVTPYAVNRAVRFGGNLEGSKLGRTVSVTTEGISRTEQSVSYGSTDTESSSQSTSDGSDRQSDQRLGSNRVSVFIPKCTEAAGNAPVIHRRAHTLNLASFKAVPDGTTDSTAAFRAAISEVQSLVAAQAVEVGGDTDVAVGATLVVPRGTWLTGPFNLTSHMTLFLEQGATILASPQMQDYPFVPQPPTYGPGRELGPGPRHHSLILAYNVTDVLITGEHATIDGSGRPWWDAMDRKSLHHMRPHVIEIQSSCHVAVSNLTLLNAPFWFIRPLYSSRLSFRHLTISAPTNVRQTDGIDPDSSTHVLIEDCHISTGDDAVAIKSGWDQYGYNAHPPAPSADITVRRVTVEVPPGSGSVGLSIGSEMSGGVQGVRFEDCRVLGADVGIRIKSAAGRGGFVRNVSFIRTYVQDVKVAFTITSFFGHGDPPGFDPHALPIIEDITVHGLIGKNVDRVVKIEGLEEQPIKGVTISNADVTLSEKGRPGKAWKCSGVVGGQVSNISGSLPKGKQCTGMSGDAFP
;
A
#
# COMPACT_ATOMS: atom_id res chain seq x y z
N MET A 1 -1.41 -47.17 18.62
CA MET A 1 -1.24 -48.57 18.19
C MET A 1 -0.43 -48.55 16.90
N ARG A 2 0.70 -49.27 16.91
CA ARG A 2 1.49 -49.89 15.81
C ARG A 2 1.73 -49.05 14.53
N HIS A 3 2.95 -48.58 14.31
CA HIS A 3 4.09 -49.27 13.67
C HIS A 3 3.90 -49.41 12.15
N GLU A 4 4.75 -48.73 11.37
CA GLU A 4 5.70 -49.43 10.52
C GLU A 4 6.88 -48.53 10.15
N THR A 5 8.04 -49.17 10.13
CA THR A 5 9.40 -48.70 9.92
C THR A 5 9.80 -49.03 8.49
N ASP A 6 10.60 -48.18 7.85
CA ASP A 6 11.67 -48.68 6.98
C ASP A 6 12.79 -47.64 6.90
N GLY A 7 14.00 -48.10 7.20
CA GLY A 7 15.21 -47.31 7.23
C GLY A 7 16.13 -47.64 6.08
N TRP A 8 16.96 -46.66 5.69
CA TRP A 8 18.17 -46.90 4.92
C TRP A 8 19.32 -46.11 5.55
N MET A 9 20.28 -46.86 6.11
CA MET A 9 21.60 -46.37 6.51
C MET A 9 22.50 -46.25 5.28
N ARG A 10 23.24 -45.14 5.15
CA ARG A 10 24.62 -45.16 4.65
C ARG A 10 25.44 -44.11 5.42
N ALA A 11 26.55 -44.57 5.99
CA ALA A 11 27.63 -43.77 6.56
C ALA A 11 28.93 -44.11 5.77
N PRO A 12 30.10 -43.51 6.08
CA PRO A 12 30.75 -42.51 5.25
C PRO A 12 32.04 -43.02 4.57
N ALA A 13 32.53 -42.29 3.58
CA ALA A 13 33.86 -42.52 3.00
C ALA A 13 34.79 -41.36 3.35
N THR A 14 35.85 -41.70 4.10
CA THR A 14 37.05 -40.92 4.37
C THR A 14 38.10 -41.19 3.29
N SER A 15 38.84 -40.18 2.86
CA SER A 15 40.21 -40.35 2.37
C SER A 15 41.04 -39.08 2.59
N HIS A 16 42.10 -39.24 3.38
CA HIS A 16 43.24 -38.33 3.50
C HIS A 16 44.12 -38.41 2.25
N GLU A 17 44.72 -37.29 1.86
CA GLU A 17 46.14 -37.24 1.45
C GLU A 17 46.73 -35.83 1.65
N GLN A 18 47.89 -35.79 2.32
CA GLN A 18 48.89 -34.73 2.47
C GLN A 18 49.68 -34.58 1.15
N SER A 19 50.61 -33.66 0.84
CA SER A 19 51.25 -32.41 1.34
C SER A 19 52.02 -31.86 0.10
N ASP A 20 52.30 -30.57 -0.03
CA ASP A 20 53.64 -29.95 0.10
C ASP A 20 53.44 -28.44 -0.27
N GLY A 21 53.82 -27.42 0.52
CA GLY A 21 55.18 -26.85 0.70
C GLY A 21 55.66 -26.15 -0.59
N VAL A 22 56.07 -24.88 -0.73
CA VAL A 22 56.84 -23.87 0.06
C VAL A 22 56.77 -22.55 -0.77
N ALA A 23 56.30 -21.39 -0.29
CA ALA A 23 56.95 -20.24 0.39
C ALA A 23 57.61 -19.12 -0.47
N HIS A 24 57.40 -17.86 -0.01
CA HIS A 24 58.19 -16.60 -0.22
C HIS A 24 58.19 -15.94 -1.63
N ASP A 25 58.09 -14.63 -1.88
CA ASP A 25 58.38 -13.34 -1.19
C ASP A 25 57.51 -12.20 -1.83
N ALA A 26 56.94 -11.25 -1.10
CA ALA A 26 57.48 -9.95 -0.65
C ALA A 26 57.65 -8.85 -1.75
N VAL A 27 56.90 -7.74 -1.55
CA VAL A 27 57.29 -6.32 -1.74
C VAL A 27 57.48 -5.78 -3.18
N GLN A 28 56.68 -4.77 -3.58
CA GLN A 28 57.05 -3.35 -3.79
C GLN A 28 56.01 -2.61 -4.68
N GLU A 29 55.36 -1.56 -4.15
CA GLU A 29 54.99 -0.38 -4.95
C GLU A 29 56.26 0.46 -5.20
N PRO A 30 56.31 1.32 -6.23
CA PRO A 30 55.98 2.73 -5.95
C PRO A 30 55.40 3.57 -7.13
N ASP A 31 54.90 4.74 -6.73
CA ASP A 31 54.92 6.07 -7.38
C ASP A 31 53.88 6.49 -8.45
N THR A 32 52.94 7.30 -7.96
CA THR A 32 52.55 8.66 -8.40
C THR A 32 53.15 9.24 -9.68
N CYS A 33 52.27 9.76 -10.56
CA CYS A 33 52.48 11.07 -11.19
C CYS A 33 51.20 11.70 -11.79
N ALA A 34 51.10 13.02 -11.59
CA ALA A 34 50.41 14.05 -12.40
C ALA A 34 48.91 14.39 -12.20
N MET A 35 48.72 15.53 -11.53
CA MET A 35 47.64 16.52 -11.71
C MET A 35 47.41 16.85 -13.20
N THR A 36 46.25 17.32 -13.69
CA THR A 36 45.68 18.66 -13.45
C THR A 36 44.39 18.80 -14.30
N ALA A 37 43.27 19.28 -13.74
CA ALA A 37 42.32 20.19 -14.41
C ALA A 37 41.20 20.63 -13.45
N LEU A 38 41.32 21.90 -13.02
CA LEU A 38 40.28 22.81 -12.54
C LEU A 38 39.12 22.91 -13.58
N SER A 39 37.89 23.39 -13.33
CA SER A 39 37.48 24.49 -12.46
C SER A 39 35.94 24.65 -12.42
N GLN A 40 35.47 25.20 -11.29
CA GLN A 40 34.37 26.17 -11.12
C GLN A 40 32.91 25.73 -11.36
N ARG A 41 32.09 25.77 -10.30
CA ARG A 41 31.42 26.99 -9.81
C ARG A 41 30.63 26.70 -8.51
N SER A 42 31.08 27.27 -7.40
CA SER A 42 30.26 27.47 -6.20
C SER A 42 30.76 28.72 -5.48
N SER A 43 29.89 29.74 -5.36
CA SER A 43 30.03 30.89 -4.45
C SER A 43 28.79 31.77 -4.50
N ARG A 44 28.48 32.39 -3.35
CA ARG A 44 27.36 33.26 -2.95
C ARG A 44 26.27 32.47 -2.20
N TRP A 45 26.11 32.56 -0.88
CA TRP A 45 26.22 33.72 0.02
C TRP A 45 26.53 33.32 1.47
N ILE A 46 27.51 33.98 2.10
CA ILE A 46 27.61 34.22 3.55
C ILE A 46 28.08 35.67 3.70
N VAL A 47 27.35 36.49 4.47
CA VAL A 47 27.84 37.34 5.59
C VAL A 47 26.64 38.14 6.12
N ALA A 48 26.25 37.89 7.36
CA ALA A 48 26.09 38.91 8.41
C ALA A 48 25.85 38.22 9.76
N LEU A 49 26.83 38.33 10.66
CA LEU A 49 26.82 37.84 12.04
C LEU A 49 26.81 39.05 12.99
N ALA A 50 25.99 38.91 14.04
CA ALA A 50 26.20 39.34 15.44
C ALA A 50 26.40 40.81 15.82
N SER A 51 25.46 41.31 16.64
CA SER A 51 25.59 41.97 17.97
C SER A 51 24.15 42.32 18.42
N LEU A 52 23.63 42.06 19.62
CA LEU A 52 24.12 42.32 20.98
C LEU A 52 23.29 41.47 21.97
N ALA A 53 23.93 40.98 23.02
CA ALA A 53 23.28 40.49 24.23
C ALA A 53 23.51 41.49 25.37
N ALA A 54 22.45 41.89 26.08
CA ALA A 54 22.47 42.22 27.52
C ALA A 54 21.05 42.50 28.08
N LEU A 55 20.68 41.68 29.07
CA LEU A 55 19.88 41.95 30.28
C LEU A 55 18.53 42.71 30.20
N VAL A 56 17.44 42.01 30.55
CA VAL A 56 16.57 42.35 31.71
C VAL A 56 16.02 41.07 32.34
N ILE A 57 16.25 40.92 33.64
CA ILE A 57 15.75 39.92 34.57
C ILE A 57 14.38 40.39 35.10
N LEU A 58 13.34 39.54 35.13
CA LEU A 58 12.28 39.54 36.15
C LEU A 58 11.59 38.15 36.19
N GLY A 59 11.31 37.67 37.41
CA GLY A 59 11.04 36.28 37.77
C GLY A 59 9.60 35.78 37.62
N PRO A 60 9.29 34.58 38.19
CA PRO A 60 8.11 33.80 37.84
C PRO A 60 6.87 34.17 38.68
N VAL A 61 5.71 34.17 38.02
CA VAL A 61 4.40 34.35 38.66
C VAL A 61 3.85 32.98 39.05
N SER A 62 3.59 32.82 40.35
CA SER A 62 2.90 31.67 40.94
C SER A 62 1.39 31.88 40.86
N PHE A 63 0.62 30.84 40.49
CA PHE A 63 -0.81 30.79 40.75
C PHE A 63 -1.14 29.61 41.68
N SER A 64 -1.82 29.97 42.75
CA SER A 64 -2.24 29.17 43.88
C SER A 64 -3.45 28.28 43.59
N SER A 65 -3.42 27.11 44.20
CA SER A 65 -4.47 26.12 44.44
C SER A 65 -5.74 26.65 45.11
N LEU A 66 -6.90 26.07 44.75
CA LEU A 66 -8.13 25.94 45.56
C LEU A 66 -8.91 24.66 45.10
N PRO A 67 -9.87 24.11 45.91
CA PRO A 67 -9.85 22.72 46.38
C PRO A 67 -11.04 21.85 45.83
N PRO A 68 -11.18 20.56 46.25
CA PRO A 68 -12.10 19.59 45.63
C PRO A 68 -13.46 19.52 46.33
N ILE A 69 -14.49 19.07 45.59
CA ILE A 69 -15.82 18.74 46.13
C ILE A 69 -16.20 17.30 45.79
N HIS A 70 -16.86 16.70 46.78
CA HIS A 70 -17.19 15.31 47.05
C HIS A 70 -18.17 14.58 46.10
N SER A 71 -17.91 13.27 46.01
CA SER A 71 -18.77 12.07 46.00
C SER A 71 -20.30 12.19 46.21
N HIS A 72 -21.06 11.38 45.43
CA HIS A 72 -22.11 10.43 45.86
C HIS A 72 -22.52 9.58 44.62
N GLU A 73 -22.24 8.27 44.56
CA GLU A 73 -23.00 7.10 45.04
C GLU A 73 -24.37 6.81 44.36
N SER A 74 -24.33 5.77 43.51
CA SER A 74 -25.20 4.58 43.39
C SER A 74 -26.69 4.59 43.78
N ALA A 75 -27.53 4.08 42.86
CA ALA A 75 -28.53 3.00 43.06
C ALA A 75 -29.20 2.67 41.70
N THR A 76 -28.94 1.52 41.05
CA THR A 76 -29.69 0.25 41.10
C THR A 76 -31.22 0.34 40.92
N SER A 77 -31.71 -0.17 39.78
CA SER A 77 -32.56 -1.38 39.66
C SER A 77 -33.78 -1.27 38.72
N ALA A 78 -33.81 -2.25 37.81
CA ALA A 78 -34.95 -3.11 37.44
C ALA A 78 -36.02 -2.70 36.40
N SER A 79 -36.21 -3.67 35.50
CA SER A 79 -37.47 -4.14 34.86
C SER A 79 -37.95 -3.54 33.53
N ASN A 80 -37.74 -4.32 32.46
CA ASN A 80 -38.71 -4.59 31.37
C ASN A 80 -39.92 -5.39 31.95
N PRO A 81 -41.12 -5.52 31.31
CA PRO A 81 -41.31 -5.72 29.84
C PRO A 81 -42.64 -5.23 29.17
N ALA A 82 -42.66 -5.37 27.83
CA ALA A 82 -43.73 -5.83 26.91
C ALA A 82 -45.07 -5.06 26.65
N SER A 83 -45.27 -4.79 25.34
CA SER A 83 -46.38 -5.21 24.46
C SER A 83 -47.63 -4.33 24.19
N LEU A 84 -48.07 -4.42 22.90
CA LEU A 84 -49.41 -4.17 22.29
C LEU A 84 -49.79 -2.68 22.15
N ASP A 85 -50.34 -2.14 21.04
CA ASP A 85 -51.25 -2.69 20.03
C ASP A 85 -51.43 -1.71 18.83
N LEU A 86 -51.75 -2.25 17.63
CA LEU A 86 -52.51 -1.60 16.53
C LEU A 86 -54.03 -1.75 16.84
N PRO A 87 -55.04 -1.19 16.12
CA PRO A 87 -55.07 -0.77 14.70
C PRO A 87 -55.94 0.47 14.37
N THR A 88 -55.98 0.89 13.10
CA THR A 88 -57.20 0.94 12.24
C THR A 88 -57.00 1.77 10.94
N LYS A 89 -57.35 1.14 9.80
CA LYS A 89 -57.76 1.74 8.50
C LYS A 89 -59.33 1.85 8.51
N PRO A 90 -60.07 2.47 7.54
CA PRO A 90 -59.84 2.47 6.08
C PRO A 90 -60.36 3.68 5.25
N LEU A 91 -60.20 3.59 3.92
CA LEU A 91 -61.00 4.13 2.76
C LEU A 91 -60.05 4.57 1.63
N SER A 92 -59.80 3.79 0.56
CA SER A 92 -60.60 3.50 -0.64
C SER A 92 -60.97 4.74 -1.49
N THR A 93 -60.34 4.88 -2.66
CA THR A 93 -61.01 5.05 -3.96
C THR A 93 -60.02 4.73 -5.09
N ALA A 94 -60.48 3.93 -6.05
CA ALA A 94 -59.80 3.57 -7.29
C ALA A 94 -60.30 4.45 -8.44
N VAL A 95 -59.41 4.86 -9.37
CA VAL A 95 -59.72 5.10 -10.79
C VAL A 95 -58.44 4.88 -11.62
N THR A 96 -58.53 4.06 -12.67
CA THR A 96 -57.56 3.91 -13.78
C THR A 96 -58.22 4.46 -15.09
N PRO A 97 -57.57 4.38 -16.27
CA PRO A 97 -56.60 5.33 -16.82
C PRO A 97 -57.10 6.02 -18.12
N TYR A 98 -56.42 7.07 -18.58
CA TYR A 98 -56.56 7.56 -19.96
C TYR A 98 -55.20 7.82 -20.62
N ALA A 99 -54.96 7.10 -21.71
CA ALA A 99 -53.95 7.39 -22.72
C ALA A 99 -54.54 8.33 -23.78
N VAL A 100 -53.77 9.32 -24.23
CA VAL A 100 -53.99 9.99 -25.52
C VAL A 100 -52.64 10.28 -26.18
N ASN A 101 -52.42 9.67 -27.34
CA ASN A 101 -51.41 9.98 -28.33
C ASN A 101 -51.65 11.36 -28.95
N ARG A 102 -50.58 12.12 -29.25
CA ARG A 102 -50.46 12.77 -30.56
C ARG A 102 -49.02 13.17 -30.92
N ALA A 103 -48.61 12.65 -32.06
CA ALA A 103 -47.44 13.05 -32.83
C ALA A 103 -47.63 14.42 -33.50
N VAL A 104 -46.53 15.13 -33.74
CA VAL A 104 -46.43 16.17 -34.77
C VAL A 104 -45.21 15.87 -35.64
N ARG A 105 -45.48 15.58 -36.92
CA ARG A 105 -44.51 15.59 -38.01
C ARG A 105 -44.45 17.01 -38.60
N PHE A 106 -43.26 17.46 -39.00
CA PHE A 106 -43.12 18.37 -40.13
C PHE A 106 -42.15 17.73 -41.13
N GLY A 107 -42.63 17.55 -42.36
CA GLY A 107 -41.83 17.22 -43.52
C GLY A 107 -41.67 18.47 -44.40
N GLY A 108 -40.62 18.48 -45.21
CA GLY A 108 -40.36 19.47 -46.24
C GLY A 108 -39.08 19.14 -47.00
N ASN A 109 -39.24 18.44 -48.12
CA ASN A 109 -38.24 18.27 -49.18
C ASN A 109 -38.02 19.61 -49.91
N LEU A 110 -36.83 19.83 -50.48
CA LEU A 110 -36.62 20.36 -51.83
C LEU A 110 -35.16 20.18 -52.28
N GLU A 111 -35.02 19.77 -53.55
CA GLU A 111 -33.80 19.41 -54.26
C GLU A 111 -32.97 20.61 -54.75
N GLY A 112 -31.65 20.41 -54.86
CA GLY A 112 -30.88 20.61 -56.10
C GLY A 112 -30.45 22.02 -56.52
N SER A 113 -29.14 22.30 -56.47
CA SER A 113 -28.36 22.74 -57.65
C SER A 113 -26.86 22.92 -57.34
N LYS A 114 -26.03 22.44 -58.28
CA LYS A 114 -24.56 22.54 -58.31
C LYS A 114 -24.13 23.99 -58.59
N LEU A 115 -23.06 24.45 -57.94
CA LEU A 115 -22.04 25.28 -58.59
C LEU A 115 -20.71 25.11 -57.85
N GLY A 116 -19.65 24.77 -58.59
CA GLY A 116 -18.32 24.54 -58.05
C GLY A 116 -17.61 25.85 -57.70
N ARG A 117 -16.83 25.80 -56.61
CA ARG A 117 -15.60 26.58 -56.46
C ARG A 117 -14.72 25.92 -55.41
N THR A 118 -13.56 25.46 -55.87
CA THR A 118 -12.46 24.96 -55.07
C THR A 118 -11.94 26.07 -54.16
N VAL A 119 -12.03 25.88 -52.85
CA VAL A 119 -11.23 26.60 -51.86
C VAL A 119 -10.76 25.58 -50.84
N SER A 120 -9.47 25.29 -50.88
CA SER A 120 -8.73 24.48 -49.91
C SER A 120 -8.64 25.21 -48.58
N VAL A 121 -9.29 24.70 -47.56
CA VAL A 121 -9.03 25.03 -46.14
C VAL A 121 -8.90 23.71 -45.39
N THR A 122 -7.71 23.47 -44.86
CA THR A 122 -7.41 22.35 -43.97
C THR A 122 -8.11 22.57 -42.63
N THR A 123 -9.12 21.77 -42.34
CA THR A 123 -9.69 21.62 -40.99
C THR A 123 -9.37 20.21 -40.50
N GLU A 124 -8.40 20.08 -39.60
CA GLU A 124 -8.27 18.90 -38.75
C GLU A 124 -9.50 18.85 -37.83
N GLY A 125 -10.30 17.80 -38.01
CA GLY A 125 -11.55 17.60 -37.31
C GLY A 125 -11.33 17.24 -35.84
N ILE A 126 -11.91 18.06 -34.97
CA ILE A 126 -12.32 17.70 -33.62
C ILE A 126 -13.36 16.57 -33.77
N SER A 127 -13.01 15.35 -33.34
CA SER A 127 -13.98 14.27 -33.14
C SER A 127 -14.21 14.07 -31.65
N ARG A 128 -15.48 14.16 -31.25
CA ARG A 128 -15.99 13.73 -29.95
C ARG A 128 -15.65 12.25 -29.78
N THR A 129 -14.81 11.93 -28.81
CA THR A 129 -14.59 10.55 -28.36
C THR A 129 -15.49 10.29 -27.17
N GLU A 130 -16.61 9.60 -27.41
CA GLU A 130 -17.20 8.74 -26.39
C GLU A 130 -16.21 7.59 -26.18
N GLN A 131 -15.43 7.63 -25.09
CA GLN A 131 -14.62 6.49 -24.68
C GLN A 131 -15.54 5.42 -24.08
N SER A 132 -16.01 4.53 -24.95
CA SER A 132 -16.42 3.18 -24.54
C SER A 132 -15.15 2.34 -24.37
N VAL A 133 -14.94 1.82 -23.17
CA VAL A 133 -13.81 0.93 -22.86
C VAL A 133 -14.14 -0.45 -23.40
N SER A 134 -13.50 -0.87 -24.50
CA SER A 134 -13.51 -2.25 -24.98
C SER A 134 -12.16 -2.91 -24.68
N TYR A 135 -12.19 -3.92 -23.80
CA TYR A 135 -11.07 -4.84 -23.62
C TYR A 135 -11.15 -5.90 -24.73
N GLY A 136 -10.19 -5.89 -25.65
CA GLY A 136 -10.14 -6.85 -26.76
C GLY A 136 -9.81 -8.26 -26.27
N SER A 137 -10.75 -9.19 -26.50
CA SER A 137 -10.48 -10.63 -26.52
C SER A 137 -10.01 -11.02 -27.93
N THR A 138 -8.81 -11.57 -28.07
CA THR A 138 -8.38 -12.19 -29.33
C THR A 138 -8.47 -13.70 -29.20
N ASP A 139 -9.60 -14.25 -29.68
CA ASP A 139 -9.68 -15.61 -30.18
C ASP A 139 -9.59 -15.54 -31.71
N THR A 140 -8.57 -16.15 -32.30
CA THR A 140 -8.58 -16.48 -33.72
C THR A 140 -7.94 -17.84 -33.94
N GLU A 141 -8.79 -18.84 -34.18
CA GLU A 141 -8.47 -20.00 -34.99
C GLU A 141 -8.03 -19.53 -36.38
N SER A 142 -6.95 -20.11 -36.93
CA SER A 142 -6.62 -19.96 -38.35
C SER A 142 -6.21 -21.29 -38.95
N SER A 143 -7.04 -21.75 -39.88
CA SER A 143 -6.80 -22.83 -40.83
C SER A 143 -5.74 -22.46 -41.88
N SER A 144 -4.83 -23.41 -42.12
CA SER A 144 -4.02 -23.71 -43.32
C SER A 144 -4.03 -22.73 -44.52
N GLN A 145 -2.85 -22.35 -45.02
CA GLN A 145 -2.26 -22.94 -46.23
C GLN A 145 -0.83 -22.44 -46.49
N SER A 146 -0.03 -23.35 -47.01
CA SER A 146 1.40 -23.30 -47.32
C SER A 146 1.76 -22.47 -48.55
N THR A 147 2.92 -21.81 -48.54
CA THR A 147 3.94 -21.91 -49.60
C THR A 147 5.34 -21.64 -49.04
N SER A 148 6.26 -22.46 -49.53
CA SER A 148 7.68 -22.56 -49.23
C SER A 148 8.53 -21.47 -49.89
N ASP A 149 9.44 -20.84 -49.15
CA ASP A 149 10.88 -20.76 -49.49
C ASP A 149 11.62 -20.09 -48.32
N GLY A 150 12.75 -20.64 -47.87
CA GLY A 150 13.44 -20.11 -46.70
C GLY A 150 14.73 -20.83 -46.35
N SER A 151 15.82 -20.32 -46.93
CA SER A 151 17.20 -20.70 -46.67
C SER A 151 17.64 -20.39 -45.22
N ASP A 152 18.57 -21.22 -44.76
CA ASP A 152 19.23 -21.22 -43.46
C ASP A 152 19.55 -19.84 -42.89
N ARG A 153 18.86 -19.51 -41.79
CA ARG A 153 19.42 -18.74 -40.68
C ARG A 153 19.03 -19.46 -39.39
N GLN A 154 20.01 -20.14 -38.80
CA GLN A 154 19.98 -20.51 -37.38
C GLN A 154 19.67 -19.25 -36.58
N SER A 155 18.42 -19.13 -36.14
CA SER A 155 18.03 -18.19 -35.11
C SER A 155 18.30 -18.87 -33.78
N ASP A 156 19.19 -18.25 -33.03
CA ASP A 156 19.40 -18.38 -31.60
C ASP A 156 18.03 -18.31 -30.90
N GLN A 157 17.37 -19.46 -30.71
CA GLN A 157 16.23 -19.62 -29.80
C GLN A 157 16.74 -19.45 -28.37
N ARG A 158 17.04 -18.19 -28.00
CA ARG A 158 17.09 -17.80 -26.60
C ARG A 158 15.70 -18.01 -26.03
N LEU A 159 15.63 -18.85 -25.00
CA LEU A 159 14.53 -19.00 -24.05
C LEU A 159 13.64 -17.75 -24.04
N GLY A 160 12.42 -17.89 -24.55
CA GLY A 160 11.43 -16.81 -24.59
C GLY A 160 11.26 -16.25 -23.18
N SER A 161 11.64 -14.99 -22.98
CA SER A 161 11.49 -14.31 -21.71
C SER A 161 9.98 -14.16 -21.44
N ASN A 162 9.44 -14.96 -20.51
CA ASN A 162 8.07 -14.86 -19.98
C ASN A 162 7.88 -13.53 -19.21
N ARG A 163 8.01 -12.39 -19.90
CA ARG A 163 7.89 -11.06 -19.30
C ARG A 163 6.44 -10.74 -19.01
N VAL A 164 6.20 -10.19 -17.82
CA VAL A 164 4.89 -9.66 -17.41
C VAL A 164 4.89 -8.14 -17.60
N SER A 165 4.26 -7.67 -18.67
CA SER A 165 4.21 -6.24 -18.96
C SER A 165 3.44 -5.47 -17.89
N VAL A 166 4.07 -4.42 -17.36
CA VAL A 166 3.45 -3.48 -16.41
C VAL A 166 3.56 -2.06 -16.94
N PHE A 167 2.58 -1.22 -16.59
CA PHE A 167 2.61 0.20 -16.91
C PHE A 167 3.00 1.00 -15.67
N ILE A 168 4.20 1.58 -15.70
CA ILE A 168 4.71 2.51 -14.68
C ILE A 168 4.82 3.90 -15.34
N PRO A 169 4.08 4.91 -14.88
CA PRO A 169 4.14 6.24 -15.48
C PRO A 169 5.52 6.86 -15.26
N LYS A 170 5.97 7.69 -16.22
CA LYS A 170 7.12 8.56 -15.99
C LYS A 170 6.71 9.66 -15.02
N CYS A 171 7.33 9.69 -13.84
CA CYS A 171 7.11 10.69 -12.81
C CYS A 171 8.30 11.67 -12.83
N THR A 172 8.07 12.95 -13.15
CA THR A 172 9.15 13.94 -13.28
C THR A 172 9.83 14.20 -11.93
N GLU A 173 11.12 14.53 -11.96
CA GLU A 173 11.90 14.73 -10.74
C GLU A 173 11.61 16.09 -10.08
N ALA A 174 10.64 16.12 -9.16
CA ALA A 174 10.60 17.16 -8.15
C ALA A 174 11.53 16.78 -6.98
N ALA A 175 12.21 17.76 -6.37
CA ALA A 175 13.04 17.50 -5.20
C ALA A 175 12.16 17.07 -4.00
N GLY A 176 12.33 15.84 -3.51
CA GLY A 176 11.71 15.34 -2.27
C GLY A 176 10.61 14.27 -2.45
N ASN A 177 10.33 13.54 -1.36
CA ASN A 177 9.38 12.41 -1.34
C ASN A 177 7.90 12.85 -1.20
N ALA A 178 7.64 14.15 -0.97
CA ALA A 178 6.31 14.67 -0.75
C ALA A 178 5.79 15.39 -2.00
N PRO A 179 4.54 15.15 -2.43
CA PRO A 179 3.91 15.97 -3.45
C PRO A 179 3.75 17.42 -2.95
N VAL A 180 3.99 18.38 -3.83
CA VAL A 180 3.72 19.80 -3.57
C VAL A 180 2.20 20.00 -3.67
N ILE A 181 1.60 20.57 -2.63
CA ILE A 181 0.15 20.85 -2.61
C ILE A 181 -0.07 22.20 -3.29
N HIS A 182 -0.54 22.17 -4.54
CA HIS A 182 -0.92 23.38 -5.27
C HIS A 182 -2.33 23.82 -4.87
N ARG A 183 -2.58 25.14 -4.82
CA ARG A 183 -3.95 25.66 -4.79
C ARG A 183 -4.64 25.31 -6.10
N ARG A 184 -5.89 24.83 -6.02
CA ARG A 184 -6.74 24.55 -7.20
C ARG A 184 -7.42 25.84 -7.66
N ALA A 185 -7.55 26.04 -8.96
CA ALA A 185 -8.21 27.22 -9.53
C ALA A 185 -9.73 27.21 -9.35
N HIS A 186 -10.32 26.01 -9.40
CA HIS A 186 -11.77 25.85 -9.32
C HIS A 186 -12.17 25.12 -8.06
N THR A 187 -13.39 25.36 -7.60
CA THR A 187 -14.01 24.61 -6.51
C THR A 187 -15.43 24.22 -6.92
N LEU A 188 -15.72 22.93 -6.88
CA LEU A 188 -17.01 22.32 -7.14
C LEU A 188 -17.56 21.76 -5.83
N ASN A 189 -18.87 21.84 -5.64
CA ASN A 189 -19.55 21.27 -4.48
C ASN A 189 -20.39 20.07 -4.93
N LEU A 190 -20.20 18.91 -4.29
CA LEU A 190 -20.92 17.68 -4.63
C LEU A 190 -22.46 17.84 -4.55
N ALA A 191 -22.96 18.66 -3.63
CA ALA A 191 -24.40 18.92 -3.49
C ALA A 191 -25.02 19.57 -4.75
N SER A 192 -24.21 20.28 -5.56
CA SER A 192 -24.65 20.87 -6.83
C SER A 192 -24.96 19.81 -7.90
N PHE A 193 -24.56 18.56 -7.70
CA PHE A 193 -24.75 17.45 -8.65
C PHE A 193 -25.94 16.54 -8.28
N LYS A 194 -26.93 17.09 -7.56
CA LYS A 194 -28.16 16.39 -7.11
C LYS A 194 -27.90 15.20 -6.18
N ALA A 195 -26.73 15.14 -5.54
CA ALA A 195 -26.46 14.20 -4.47
C ALA A 195 -27.24 14.59 -3.21
N VAL A 196 -27.64 13.61 -2.38
CA VAL A 196 -28.34 13.84 -1.11
C VAL A 196 -27.54 13.20 0.04
N PRO A 197 -27.18 13.98 1.09
CA PRO A 197 -26.30 13.50 2.16
C PRO A 197 -27.05 12.76 3.29
N ASP A 198 -27.94 11.83 2.95
CA ASP A 198 -28.81 11.10 3.90
C ASP A 198 -28.31 9.69 4.25
N GLY A 199 -27.21 9.24 3.66
CA GLY A 199 -26.64 7.90 3.84
C GLY A 199 -27.41 6.76 3.16
N THR A 200 -28.43 7.08 2.36
CA THR A 200 -29.33 6.10 1.71
C THR A 200 -29.51 6.36 0.21
N THR A 201 -29.45 7.62 -0.22
CA THR A 201 -29.55 8.02 -1.62
C THR A 201 -28.22 7.77 -2.31
N ASP A 202 -28.24 6.92 -3.34
CA ASP A 202 -27.05 6.63 -4.14
C ASP A 202 -26.55 7.87 -4.88
N SER A 203 -25.37 8.35 -4.47
CA SER A 203 -24.68 9.52 -5.02
C SER A 203 -23.63 9.15 -6.08
N THR A 204 -23.56 7.89 -6.52
CA THR A 204 -22.55 7.43 -7.50
C THR A 204 -22.55 8.25 -8.78
N ALA A 205 -23.74 8.52 -9.34
CA ALA A 205 -23.88 9.32 -10.55
C ALA A 205 -23.42 10.78 -10.33
N ALA A 206 -23.66 11.32 -9.14
CA ALA A 206 -23.25 12.67 -8.78
C ALA A 206 -21.73 12.80 -8.63
N PHE A 207 -21.06 11.83 -7.97
CA PHE A 207 -19.59 11.77 -7.92
C PHE A 207 -19.01 11.73 -9.34
N ARG A 208 -19.49 10.81 -10.19
CA ARG A 208 -19.01 10.67 -11.57
C ARG A 208 -19.23 11.94 -12.39
N ALA A 209 -20.38 12.59 -12.26
CA ALA A 209 -20.66 13.85 -12.94
C ALA A 209 -19.74 14.99 -12.46
N ALA A 210 -19.51 15.09 -11.15
CA ALA A 210 -18.62 16.09 -10.58
C ALA A 210 -17.17 15.89 -11.05
N ILE A 211 -16.69 14.65 -11.12
CA ILE A 211 -15.35 14.33 -11.64
C ILE A 211 -15.24 14.63 -13.14
N SER A 212 -16.28 14.36 -13.93
CA SER A 212 -16.31 14.73 -15.35
C SER A 212 -16.23 16.25 -15.55
N GLU A 213 -16.81 17.03 -14.64
CA GLU A 213 -16.68 18.49 -14.64
C GLU A 213 -15.25 18.92 -14.28
N VAL A 214 -14.62 18.29 -13.28
CA VAL A 214 -13.20 18.52 -12.97
C VAL A 214 -12.33 18.27 -14.21
N GLN A 215 -12.55 17.16 -14.92
CA GLN A 215 -11.81 16.84 -16.16
C GLN A 215 -11.97 17.93 -17.22
N SER A 216 -13.18 18.45 -17.39
CA SER A 216 -13.48 19.49 -18.36
C SER A 216 -12.78 20.81 -18.01
N LEU A 217 -12.76 21.19 -16.73
CA LEU A 217 -12.04 22.37 -16.23
C LEU A 217 -10.53 22.24 -16.42
N VAL A 218 -9.95 21.09 -16.06
CA VAL A 218 -8.52 20.82 -16.25
C VAL A 218 -8.13 20.89 -17.73
N ALA A 219 -8.94 20.29 -18.61
CA ALA A 219 -8.70 20.31 -20.06
C ALA A 219 -8.76 21.72 -20.64
N ALA A 220 -9.68 22.56 -20.16
CA ALA A 220 -9.76 23.96 -20.58
C ALA A 220 -8.52 24.76 -20.15
N GLN A 221 -7.99 24.52 -18.95
CA GLN A 221 -6.80 25.22 -18.44
C GLN A 221 -5.50 24.76 -19.09
N ALA A 222 -5.40 23.50 -19.53
CA ALA A 222 -4.21 22.98 -20.21
C ALA A 222 -3.90 23.72 -21.54
N VAL A 223 -4.87 24.44 -22.09
CA VAL A 223 -4.71 25.29 -23.29
C VAL A 223 -4.06 26.65 -22.95
N GLU A 224 -4.14 27.10 -21.69
CA GLU A 224 -3.79 28.48 -21.30
C GLU A 224 -2.43 28.61 -20.61
N VAL A 225 -1.90 27.55 -19.99
CA VAL A 225 -0.71 27.66 -19.11
C VAL A 225 0.57 27.23 -19.83
N GLY A 226 1.20 28.19 -20.50
CA GLY A 226 2.58 28.08 -20.98
C GLY A 226 3.61 28.22 -19.85
N GLY A 227 3.95 27.12 -19.19
CA GLY A 227 5.26 26.93 -18.52
C GLY A 227 5.58 27.69 -17.24
N ASP A 228 4.66 28.46 -16.63
CA ASP A 228 4.90 29.17 -15.37
C ASP A 228 4.23 28.47 -14.17
N THR A 229 5.00 28.21 -13.11
CA THR A 229 4.67 27.24 -12.03
C THR A 229 3.83 27.80 -10.88
N ASP A 230 3.43 29.07 -10.93
CA ASP A 230 2.63 29.75 -9.88
C ASP A 230 1.14 29.90 -10.22
N VAL A 231 0.68 29.35 -11.35
CA VAL A 231 -0.73 29.38 -11.73
C VAL A 231 -1.47 28.22 -11.05
N ALA A 232 -2.52 28.52 -10.29
CA ALA A 232 -3.41 27.50 -9.76
C ALA A 232 -4.04 26.71 -10.93
N VAL A 233 -3.83 25.39 -10.96
CA VAL A 233 -4.41 24.50 -11.97
C VAL A 233 -5.32 23.49 -11.28
N GLY A 234 -6.37 23.11 -11.99
CA GLY A 234 -7.29 22.06 -11.61
C GLY A 234 -8.38 22.50 -10.64
N ALA A 235 -9.05 21.51 -10.05
CA ALA A 235 -10.26 21.76 -9.28
C ALA A 235 -10.32 20.97 -7.97
N THR A 236 -10.90 21.59 -6.94
CA THR A 236 -11.30 20.93 -5.71
C THR A 236 -12.75 20.48 -5.83
N LEU A 237 -13.02 19.19 -5.66
CA LEU A 237 -14.36 18.67 -5.39
C LEU A 237 -14.56 18.60 -3.87
N VAL A 238 -15.40 19.49 -3.35
CA VAL A 238 -15.82 19.52 -1.95
C VAL A 238 -16.97 18.54 -1.75
N VAL A 239 -16.83 17.66 -0.77
CA VAL A 239 -17.86 16.79 -0.21
C VAL A 239 -18.32 17.42 1.11
N PRO A 240 -19.49 18.08 1.13
CA PRO A 240 -19.94 18.78 2.33
C PRO A 240 -20.29 17.85 3.48
N ARG A 241 -20.52 18.43 4.67
CA ARG A 241 -21.04 17.71 5.83
C ARG A 241 -22.26 16.83 5.48
N GLY A 242 -22.27 15.62 6.04
CA GLY A 242 -23.35 14.63 5.91
C GLY A 242 -22.86 13.30 5.33
N THR A 243 -23.77 12.35 5.12
CA THR A 243 -23.39 10.98 4.73
C THR A 243 -23.76 10.71 3.27
N TRP A 244 -22.76 10.45 2.44
CA TRP A 244 -22.90 10.29 0.99
C TRP A 244 -22.70 8.83 0.62
N LEU A 245 -23.81 8.10 0.43
CA LEU A 245 -23.77 6.72 -0.05
C LEU A 245 -23.30 6.70 -1.51
N THR A 246 -22.31 5.87 -1.83
CA THR A 246 -21.82 5.74 -3.21
C THR A 246 -21.21 4.37 -3.46
N GLY A 247 -21.43 3.85 -4.66
CA GLY A 247 -20.57 2.84 -5.26
C GLY A 247 -19.24 3.44 -5.74
N PRO A 248 -18.44 2.68 -6.49
CA PRO A 248 -17.09 3.09 -6.86
C PRO A 248 -17.04 4.20 -7.91
N PHE A 249 -16.02 5.05 -7.80
CA PHE A 249 -15.72 6.13 -8.73
C PHE A 249 -14.20 6.35 -8.91
N ASN A 250 -13.83 6.96 -10.04
CA ASN A 250 -12.43 7.16 -10.43
C ASN A 250 -12.06 8.63 -10.28
N LEU A 251 -10.89 8.91 -9.74
CA LEU A 251 -10.33 10.26 -9.71
C LEU A 251 -9.69 10.62 -11.06
N THR A 252 -9.39 11.91 -11.24
CA THR A 252 -8.67 12.45 -12.41
C THR A 252 -7.49 13.31 -11.98
N SER A 253 -6.57 13.62 -12.91
CA SER A 253 -5.38 14.44 -12.63
C SER A 253 -5.75 15.87 -12.21
N HIS A 254 -4.84 16.52 -11.49
CA HIS A 254 -4.96 17.91 -11.04
C HIS A 254 -6.23 18.18 -10.23
N MET A 255 -6.59 17.24 -9.35
CA MET A 255 -7.79 17.38 -8.51
C MET A 255 -7.49 17.32 -7.03
N THR A 256 -8.39 17.91 -6.26
CA THR A 256 -8.47 17.69 -4.81
C THR A 256 -9.85 17.15 -4.48
N LEU A 257 -9.94 15.95 -3.92
CA LEU A 257 -11.14 15.48 -3.23
C LEU A 257 -11.05 15.94 -1.76
N PHE A 258 -11.84 16.95 -1.41
CA PHE A 258 -11.85 17.56 -0.07
C PHE A 258 -13.13 17.21 0.68
N LEU A 259 -13.02 16.59 1.84
CA LEU A 259 -14.16 16.26 2.71
C LEU A 259 -14.23 17.24 3.88
N GLU A 260 -15.33 17.98 3.99
CA GLU A 260 -15.58 18.90 5.11
C GLU A 260 -15.73 18.15 6.44
N GLN A 261 -15.52 18.87 7.55
CA GLN A 261 -15.79 18.32 8.87
C GLN A 261 -17.21 17.73 8.97
N GLY A 262 -17.30 16.47 9.41
CA GLY A 262 -18.58 15.76 9.52
C GLY A 262 -19.12 15.21 8.19
N ALA A 263 -18.36 15.29 7.09
CA ALA A 263 -18.64 14.51 5.89
C ALA A 263 -18.27 13.04 6.09
N THR A 264 -19.08 12.15 5.53
CA THR A 264 -18.80 10.70 5.44
C THR A 264 -19.07 10.24 4.02
N ILE A 265 -18.04 9.73 3.33
CA ILE A 265 -18.25 8.89 2.15
C ILE A 265 -18.55 7.48 2.65
N LEU A 266 -19.74 6.97 2.36
CA LEU A 266 -20.18 5.65 2.76
C LEU A 266 -20.21 4.74 1.54
N ALA A 267 -19.38 3.70 1.51
CA ALA A 267 -19.40 2.70 0.45
C ALA A 267 -20.74 1.98 0.39
N SER A 268 -21.20 1.67 -0.82
CA SER A 268 -22.34 0.76 -0.98
C SER A 268 -22.05 -0.59 -0.32
N PRO A 269 -22.98 -1.13 0.50
CA PRO A 269 -22.84 -2.48 1.05
C PRO A 269 -23.18 -3.57 0.02
N GLN A 270 -23.66 -3.19 -1.17
CA GLN A 270 -24.12 -4.10 -2.22
C GLN A 270 -22.96 -4.47 -3.14
N MET A 271 -22.60 -5.75 -3.19
CA MET A 271 -21.45 -6.22 -3.99
C MET A 271 -21.64 -5.98 -5.49
N GLN A 272 -22.90 -6.03 -5.97
CA GLN A 272 -23.25 -5.80 -7.37
C GLN A 272 -22.98 -4.37 -7.85
N ASP A 273 -22.82 -3.41 -6.93
CA ASP A 273 -22.50 -2.02 -7.29
C ASP A 273 -21.02 -1.86 -7.69
N TYR A 274 -20.20 -2.89 -7.44
CA TYR A 274 -18.78 -2.89 -7.73
C TYR A 274 -18.50 -3.67 -9.02
N PRO A 275 -18.23 -2.98 -10.15
CA PRO A 275 -17.90 -3.67 -11.39
C PRO A 275 -16.60 -4.46 -11.26
N PHE A 276 -16.45 -5.48 -12.09
CA PHE A 276 -15.24 -6.28 -12.16
C PHE A 276 -14.15 -5.58 -12.95
N VAL A 277 -12.93 -5.65 -12.42
CA VAL A 277 -11.71 -5.21 -13.12
C VAL A 277 -10.67 -6.34 -13.13
N PRO A 278 -9.73 -6.34 -14.09
CA PRO A 278 -8.67 -7.33 -14.13
C PRO A 278 -7.78 -7.31 -12.87
N GLN A 279 -7.17 -8.46 -12.59
CA GLN A 279 -6.09 -8.53 -11.61
C GLN A 279 -4.88 -7.73 -12.10
N PRO A 280 -4.07 -7.17 -11.19
CA PRO A 280 -2.77 -6.65 -11.56
C PRO A 280 -1.91 -7.73 -12.22
N PRO A 281 -1.17 -7.42 -13.30
CA PRO A 281 -0.35 -8.42 -13.99
C PRO A 281 0.62 -9.15 -13.07
N THR A 282 1.18 -8.49 -12.05
CA THR A 282 2.13 -9.06 -11.07
C THR A 282 1.49 -9.97 -10.02
N TYR A 283 0.18 -10.22 -10.10
CA TYR A 283 -0.56 -11.15 -9.24
C TYR A 283 -1.18 -12.32 -10.00
N GLY A 284 -0.96 -12.40 -11.32
CA GLY A 284 -1.39 -13.50 -12.16
C GLY A 284 -2.88 -13.82 -12.00
N PRO A 285 -3.25 -15.06 -11.63
CA PRO A 285 -4.66 -15.45 -11.48
C PRO A 285 -5.38 -14.75 -10.32
N GLY A 286 -4.66 -14.12 -9.40
CA GLY A 286 -5.23 -13.59 -8.16
C GLY A 286 -4.90 -14.49 -6.97
N ARG A 287 -4.64 -13.86 -5.82
CA ARG A 287 -4.12 -14.54 -4.62
C ARG A 287 -5.18 -14.85 -3.57
N GLU A 288 -6.24 -14.05 -3.48
CA GLU A 288 -7.23 -14.18 -2.40
C GLU A 288 -8.20 -15.35 -2.64
N LEU A 289 -8.80 -15.42 -3.84
CA LEU A 289 -9.83 -16.42 -4.18
C LEU A 289 -9.45 -17.28 -5.41
N GLY A 290 -8.20 -17.19 -5.86
CA GLY A 290 -7.73 -17.88 -7.07
C GLY A 290 -8.16 -17.17 -8.37
N PRO A 291 -8.16 -17.90 -9.51
CA PRO A 291 -8.38 -17.33 -10.84
C PRO A 291 -9.70 -16.56 -10.97
N GLY A 292 -9.60 -15.28 -11.31
CA GLY A 292 -10.76 -14.46 -11.65
C GLY A 292 -10.51 -12.96 -11.52
N PRO A 293 -11.46 -12.12 -11.97
CA PRO A 293 -11.37 -10.68 -11.76
C PRO A 293 -11.49 -10.31 -10.27
N ARG A 294 -11.25 -9.03 -9.99
CA ARG A 294 -11.48 -8.41 -8.68
C ARG A 294 -12.58 -7.37 -8.79
N HIS A 295 -13.22 -7.04 -7.68
CA HIS A 295 -14.11 -5.89 -7.60
C HIS A 295 -13.29 -4.58 -7.69
N HIS A 296 -13.86 -3.58 -8.36
CA HIS A 296 -13.30 -2.24 -8.44
C HIS A 296 -13.15 -1.62 -7.05
N SER A 297 -12.09 -0.87 -6.77
CA SER A 297 -11.91 -0.19 -5.48
C SER A 297 -12.91 0.96 -5.29
N LEU A 298 -13.30 1.31 -4.07
CA LEU A 298 -14.27 2.40 -3.84
C LEU A 298 -13.81 3.71 -4.48
N ILE A 299 -12.56 4.09 -4.22
CA ILE A 299 -11.90 5.25 -4.84
C ILE A 299 -10.69 4.76 -5.62
N LEU A 300 -10.70 4.93 -6.94
CA LEU A 300 -9.58 4.56 -7.81
C LEU A 300 -8.92 5.79 -8.42
N ALA A 301 -7.64 5.98 -8.17
CA ALA A 301 -6.77 6.90 -8.88
C ALA A 301 -5.93 6.11 -9.89
N TYR A 302 -6.37 6.01 -11.15
CA TYR A 302 -5.69 5.23 -12.19
C TYR A 302 -5.07 6.14 -13.24
N ASN A 303 -3.74 6.03 -13.43
CA ASN A 303 -3.00 6.84 -14.42
C ASN A 303 -3.23 8.35 -14.26
N VAL A 304 -3.17 8.82 -13.01
CA VAL A 304 -3.35 10.25 -12.69
C VAL A 304 -2.07 10.86 -12.13
N THR A 305 -1.99 12.19 -12.21
CA THR A 305 -0.94 12.99 -11.57
C THR A 305 -1.55 14.14 -10.77
N ASP A 306 -0.87 14.56 -9.71
CA ASP A 306 -1.26 15.73 -8.90
C ASP A 306 -2.69 15.58 -8.33
N VAL A 307 -2.87 14.58 -7.45
CA VAL A 307 -4.15 14.29 -6.81
C VAL A 307 -4.02 14.36 -5.30
N LEU A 308 -4.93 15.09 -4.66
CA LEU A 308 -5.04 15.18 -3.21
C LEU A 308 -6.38 14.60 -2.75
N ILE A 309 -6.35 13.68 -1.79
CA ILE A 309 -7.52 13.16 -1.08
C ILE A 309 -7.36 13.61 0.37
N THR A 310 -8.17 14.56 0.81
CA THR A 310 -7.98 15.17 2.13
C THR A 310 -9.30 15.61 2.77
N GLY A 311 -9.26 16.00 4.04
CA GLY A 311 -10.43 16.55 4.71
C GLY A 311 -10.11 17.11 6.09
N GLU A 312 -11.15 17.40 6.85
CA GLU A 312 -11.06 17.92 8.22
C GLU A 312 -11.41 16.82 9.23
N HIS A 313 -10.61 15.75 9.27
CA HIS A 313 -10.90 14.51 10.01
C HIS A 313 -12.23 13.85 9.61
N ALA A 314 -12.65 14.08 8.36
CA ALA A 314 -13.82 13.47 7.76
C ALA A 314 -13.62 11.96 7.55
N THR A 315 -14.72 11.25 7.30
CA THR A 315 -14.73 9.78 7.28
C THR A 315 -14.91 9.22 5.86
N ILE A 316 -14.17 8.16 5.55
CA ILE A 316 -14.46 7.25 4.44
C ILE A 316 -14.70 5.87 5.05
N ASP A 317 -15.94 5.38 4.99
CA ASP A 317 -16.32 4.06 5.49
C ASP A 317 -16.48 3.09 4.33
N GLY A 318 -15.70 2.00 4.34
CA GLY A 318 -15.66 0.97 3.32
C GLY A 318 -16.82 -0.02 3.36
N SER A 319 -17.72 0.05 4.36
CA SER A 319 -18.88 -0.84 4.50
C SER A 319 -18.50 -2.33 4.41
N GLY A 320 -17.40 -2.74 5.06
CA GLY A 320 -16.78 -4.06 4.87
C GLY A 320 -17.59 -5.27 5.33
N ARG A 321 -18.56 -5.12 6.24
CA ARG A 321 -19.26 -6.25 6.88
C ARG A 321 -19.87 -7.27 5.92
N PRO A 322 -20.64 -6.90 4.87
CA PRO A 322 -21.20 -7.87 3.93
C PRO A 322 -20.11 -8.70 3.24
N TRP A 323 -18.95 -8.11 2.99
CA TRP A 323 -17.79 -8.76 2.38
C TRP A 323 -17.13 -9.78 3.31
N TRP A 324 -16.97 -9.42 4.59
CA TRP A 324 -16.44 -10.34 5.60
C TRP A 324 -17.38 -11.52 5.84
N ASP A 325 -18.68 -11.26 5.98
CA ASP A 325 -19.70 -12.29 6.15
C ASP A 325 -19.76 -13.26 4.94
N ALA A 326 -19.52 -12.75 3.73
CA ALA A 326 -19.46 -13.59 2.52
C ALA A 326 -18.15 -14.38 2.42
N MET A 327 -17.02 -13.81 2.86
CA MET A 327 -15.73 -14.50 2.93
C MET A 327 -15.80 -15.67 3.91
N ASP A 328 -16.35 -15.44 5.11
CA ASP A 328 -16.51 -16.47 6.15
C ASP A 328 -17.43 -17.61 5.68
N ARG A 329 -18.48 -17.27 4.93
CA ARG A 329 -19.40 -18.25 4.30
C ARG A 329 -18.86 -18.88 3.03
N LYS A 330 -17.68 -18.47 2.56
CA LYS A 330 -17.05 -18.92 1.30
C LYS A 330 -17.98 -18.74 0.08
N SER A 331 -18.75 -17.65 0.07
CA SER A 331 -19.72 -17.34 -0.99
C SER A 331 -19.24 -16.27 -1.97
N LEU A 332 -17.99 -15.80 -1.82
CA LEU A 332 -17.38 -14.88 -2.77
C LEU A 332 -16.79 -15.65 -3.96
N HIS A 333 -17.01 -15.13 -5.17
CA HIS A 333 -16.44 -15.68 -6.40
C HIS A 333 -15.33 -14.80 -6.97
N HIS A 334 -15.20 -13.56 -6.49
CA HIS A 334 -14.27 -12.55 -6.99
C HIS A 334 -13.69 -11.75 -5.84
N MET A 335 -12.44 -11.28 -5.99
CA MET A 335 -11.68 -10.65 -4.92
C MET A 335 -12.35 -9.38 -4.40
N ARG A 336 -12.27 -9.16 -3.08
CA ARG A 336 -12.90 -8.02 -2.41
C ARG A 336 -12.26 -6.68 -2.81
N PRO A 337 -13.01 -5.57 -2.80
CA PRO A 337 -12.49 -4.27 -3.21
C PRO A 337 -11.63 -3.61 -2.12
N HIS A 338 -10.72 -2.73 -2.53
CA HIS A 338 -10.01 -1.82 -1.62
C HIS A 338 -10.84 -0.55 -1.35
N VAL A 339 -10.50 0.19 -0.29
CA VAL A 339 -11.11 1.52 -0.04
C VAL A 339 -10.50 2.57 -0.98
N ILE A 340 -9.17 2.69 -0.99
CA ILE A 340 -8.43 3.60 -1.87
C ILE A 340 -7.37 2.80 -2.63
N GLU A 341 -7.41 2.87 -3.95
CA GLU A 341 -6.39 2.28 -4.82
C GLU A 341 -5.77 3.37 -5.69
N ILE A 342 -4.44 3.47 -5.66
CA ILE A 342 -3.66 4.43 -6.43
C ILE A 342 -2.81 3.61 -7.38
N GLN A 343 -3.21 3.50 -8.64
CA GLN A 343 -2.59 2.61 -9.60
C GLN A 343 -1.93 3.41 -10.72
N SER A 344 -0.68 3.07 -11.04
CA SER A 344 0.10 3.66 -12.14
C SER A 344 0.06 5.19 -12.12
N SER A 345 0.20 5.80 -10.95
CA SER A 345 -0.01 7.24 -10.73
C SER A 345 1.22 7.90 -10.11
N CYS A 346 1.27 9.23 -10.18
CA CYS A 346 2.39 10.05 -9.71
C CYS A 346 1.88 11.21 -8.87
N HIS A 347 2.60 11.66 -7.84
CA HIS A 347 2.21 12.82 -7.03
C HIS A 347 0.80 12.73 -6.43
N VAL A 348 0.55 11.68 -5.64
CA VAL A 348 -0.72 11.50 -4.94
C VAL A 348 -0.54 11.61 -3.43
N ALA A 349 -1.39 12.42 -2.79
CA ALA A 349 -1.43 12.58 -1.34
C ALA A 349 -2.77 12.17 -0.76
N VAL A 350 -2.74 11.47 0.37
CA VAL A 350 -3.91 11.19 1.21
C VAL A 350 -3.64 11.70 2.61
N SER A 351 -4.49 12.57 3.15
CA SER A 351 -4.23 13.16 4.47
C SER A 351 -5.46 13.54 5.27
N ASN A 352 -5.34 13.64 6.60
CA ASN A 352 -6.33 14.23 7.50
C ASN A 352 -7.72 13.56 7.43
N LEU A 353 -7.75 12.23 7.36
CA LEU A 353 -8.97 11.43 7.18
C LEU A 353 -9.04 10.28 8.18
N THR A 354 -10.28 9.88 8.47
CA THR A 354 -10.59 8.63 9.16
C THR A 354 -11.08 7.61 8.13
N LEU A 355 -10.42 6.45 8.04
CA LEU A 355 -10.81 5.36 7.16
C LEU A 355 -11.34 4.20 8.00
N LEU A 356 -12.57 3.75 7.72
CA LEU A 356 -13.24 2.70 8.48
C LEU A 356 -13.59 1.49 7.61
N ASN A 357 -13.61 0.32 8.24
CA ASN A 357 -14.26 -0.90 7.75
C ASN A 357 -13.95 -1.28 6.29
N ALA A 358 -12.68 -1.38 5.92
CA ALA A 358 -12.31 -1.86 4.59
C ALA A 358 -12.84 -3.28 4.31
N PRO A 359 -13.42 -3.55 3.12
CA PRO A 359 -13.77 -4.90 2.69
C PRO A 359 -12.55 -5.85 2.64
N PHE A 360 -11.42 -5.33 2.15
CA PHE A 360 -10.11 -5.95 2.07
C PHE A 360 -9.07 -4.94 2.58
N TRP A 361 -8.03 -4.58 1.80
CA TRP A 361 -7.06 -3.56 2.21
C TRP A 361 -7.62 -2.13 2.13
N PHE A 362 -7.16 -1.28 3.03
CA PHE A 362 -7.56 0.14 3.08
C PHE A 362 -6.94 0.94 1.93
N ILE A 363 -5.61 1.06 1.90
CA ILE A 363 -4.92 1.87 0.89
C ILE A 363 -3.90 1.00 0.15
N ARG A 364 -4.07 0.85 -1.16
CA ARG A 364 -3.11 0.16 -2.01
C ARG A 364 -2.54 1.07 -3.10
N PRO A 365 -1.32 1.59 -2.93
CA PRO A 365 -0.57 2.17 -4.02
C PRO A 365 0.14 1.08 -4.84
N LEU A 366 -0.15 1.03 -6.13
CA LEU A 366 0.36 0.05 -7.08
C LEU A 366 1.07 0.75 -8.26
N TYR A 367 2.30 0.36 -8.60
CA TYR A 367 3.06 0.93 -9.75
C TYR A 367 3.18 2.45 -9.73
N SER A 368 3.17 3.04 -8.53
CA SER A 368 3.00 4.49 -8.37
C SER A 368 4.23 5.11 -7.71
N SER A 369 4.41 6.41 -7.90
CA SER A 369 5.57 7.12 -7.37
C SER A 369 5.23 8.46 -6.75
N ARG A 370 6.05 8.91 -5.79
CA ARG A 370 5.90 10.19 -5.09
C ARG A 370 4.56 10.30 -4.37
N LEU A 371 4.42 9.46 -3.35
CA LEU A 371 3.18 9.29 -2.62
C LEU A 371 3.35 9.73 -1.17
N SER A 372 2.31 10.32 -0.60
CA SER A 372 2.30 10.65 0.82
C SER A 372 0.99 10.32 1.52
N PHE A 373 1.09 9.64 2.66
CA PHE A 373 -0.03 9.26 3.52
C PHE A 373 0.22 9.86 4.90
N ARG A 374 -0.61 10.83 5.32
CA ARG A 374 -0.35 11.63 6.53
C ARG A 374 -1.57 11.82 7.42
N HIS A 375 -1.40 11.81 8.74
CA HIS A 375 -2.48 12.16 9.67
C HIS A 375 -3.76 11.33 9.43
N LEU A 376 -3.58 10.04 9.16
CA LEU A 376 -4.68 9.10 8.92
C LEU A 376 -5.01 8.35 10.20
N THR A 377 -6.30 8.18 10.46
CA THR A 377 -6.80 7.20 11.43
C THR A 377 -7.44 6.06 10.64
N ILE A 378 -6.90 4.83 10.76
CA ILE A 378 -7.38 3.68 10.01
C ILE A 378 -7.87 2.62 10.98
N SER A 379 -9.13 2.19 10.86
CA SER A 379 -9.71 1.25 11.81
C SER A 379 -10.69 0.25 11.18
N ALA A 380 -10.52 -1.02 11.53
CA ALA A 380 -11.47 -2.09 11.28
C ALA A 380 -11.52 -3.02 12.50
N PRO A 381 -12.60 -3.83 12.68
CA PRO A 381 -12.62 -4.85 13.73
C PRO A 381 -11.40 -5.77 13.65
N THR A 382 -10.67 -5.89 14.76
CA THR A 382 -9.36 -6.57 14.77
C THR A 382 -9.44 -8.09 14.68
N ASN A 383 -10.64 -8.65 14.74
CA ASN A 383 -10.92 -10.07 14.50
C ASN A 383 -11.11 -10.40 13.00
N VAL A 384 -11.14 -9.39 12.12
CA VAL A 384 -11.32 -9.56 10.67
C VAL A 384 -9.97 -9.54 9.96
N ARG A 385 -9.70 -10.57 9.16
CA ARG A 385 -8.42 -10.73 8.44
C ARG A 385 -8.38 -9.94 7.14
N GLN A 386 -7.16 -9.71 6.65
CA GLN A 386 -6.89 -9.01 5.39
C GLN A 386 -7.49 -7.60 5.34
N THR A 387 -7.53 -6.92 6.49
CA THR A 387 -7.90 -5.50 6.62
C THR A 387 -6.66 -4.63 6.72
N ASP A 388 -5.65 -4.93 5.89
CA ASP A 388 -4.34 -4.27 5.91
C ASP A 388 -4.48 -2.75 5.78
N GLY A 389 -3.64 -1.99 6.50
CA GLY A 389 -3.74 -0.53 6.57
C GLY A 389 -3.23 0.19 5.32
N ILE A 390 -1.92 0.16 5.10
CA ILE A 390 -1.30 0.80 3.93
C ILE A 390 -0.32 -0.18 3.29
N ASP A 391 -0.53 -0.45 1.99
CA ASP A 391 0.13 -1.52 1.25
C ASP A 391 0.89 -1.00 0.02
N PRO A 392 2.04 -0.30 0.16
CA PRO A 392 2.86 0.07 -1.00
C PRO A 392 3.29 -1.17 -1.77
N ASP A 393 2.82 -1.29 -3.01
CA ASP A 393 2.98 -2.45 -3.88
C ASP A 393 3.64 -2.03 -5.17
N SER A 394 4.86 -2.52 -5.44
CA SER A 394 5.65 -2.13 -6.62
C SER A 394 5.70 -0.61 -6.82
N SER A 395 5.86 0.15 -5.73
CA SER A 395 5.74 1.62 -5.72
C SER A 395 6.97 2.28 -5.11
N THR A 396 7.30 3.49 -5.59
CA THR A 396 8.55 4.18 -5.21
C THR A 396 8.35 5.55 -4.60
N HIS A 397 9.31 6.05 -3.83
CA HIS A 397 9.26 7.39 -3.21
C HIS A 397 7.97 7.57 -2.39
N VAL A 398 7.77 6.71 -1.41
CA VAL A 398 6.56 6.69 -0.58
C VAL A 398 6.88 7.18 0.82
N LEU A 399 6.06 8.11 1.33
CA LEU A 399 6.10 8.56 2.71
C LEU A 399 4.80 8.21 3.42
N ILE A 400 4.91 7.46 4.51
CA ILE A 400 3.82 7.21 5.45
C ILE A 400 4.23 7.85 6.78
N GLU A 401 3.47 8.83 7.26
CA GLU A 401 3.80 9.48 8.54
C GLU A 401 2.60 9.93 9.37
N ASP A 402 2.78 9.94 10.69
CA ASP A 402 1.79 10.47 11.64
C ASP A 402 0.41 9.80 11.53
N CYS A 403 0.39 8.48 11.31
CA CYS A 403 -0.83 7.69 11.21
C CYS A 403 -1.09 6.86 12.49
N HIS A 404 -2.37 6.66 12.82
CA HIS A 404 -2.86 5.71 13.82
C HIS A 404 -3.62 4.58 13.13
N ILE A 405 -3.24 3.33 13.38
CA ILE A 405 -3.77 2.16 12.67
C ILE A 405 -4.19 1.08 13.66
N SER A 406 -5.44 0.63 13.56
CA SER A 406 -6.04 -0.46 14.34
C SER A 406 -6.78 -1.41 13.41
N THR A 407 -6.09 -2.43 12.88
CA THR A 407 -6.64 -3.39 11.91
C THR A 407 -6.42 -4.83 12.36
N GLY A 408 -7.08 -5.80 11.70
CA GLY A 408 -6.99 -7.22 12.07
C GLY A 408 -5.89 -8.02 11.36
N ASP A 409 -5.07 -7.37 10.53
CA ASP A 409 -3.96 -7.97 9.79
C ASP A 409 -2.69 -7.08 9.87
N ASP A 410 -1.91 -6.93 8.80
CA ASP A 410 -0.76 -6.03 8.73
C ASP A 410 -1.17 -4.55 8.78
N ALA A 411 -0.62 -3.75 9.70
CA ALA A 411 -0.90 -2.32 9.75
C ALA A 411 -0.22 -1.55 8.60
N VAL A 412 1.04 -1.88 8.30
CA VAL A 412 1.75 -1.44 7.10
C VAL A 412 2.43 -2.65 6.46
N ALA A 413 2.13 -2.94 5.20
CA ALA A 413 2.68 -4.08 4.48
C ALA A 413 3.28 -3.68 3.13
N ILE A 414 4.62 -3.67 3.05
CA ILE A 414 5.30 -3.36 1.79
C ILE A 414 5.37 -4.62 0.92
N LYS A 415 4.89 -4.52 -0.32
CA LYS A 415 4.74 -5.60 -1.30
C LYS A 415 5.34 -5.23 -2.66
N SER A 416 5.46 -6.18 -3.57
CA SER A 416 5.90 -5.97 -4.95
C SER A 416 5.56 -7.16 -5.86
N GLY A 417 4.31 -7.62 -5.81
CA GLY A 417 3.86 -8.74 -6.64
C GLY A 417 4.25 -10.13 -6.15
N TRP A 418 3.74 -11.15 -6.87
CA TRP A 418 3.69 -12.53 -6.40
C TRP A 418 4.33 -13.51 -7.39
N ASP A 419 5.29 -14.29 -6.87
CA ASP A 419 6.04 -15.35 -7.56
C ASP A 419 6.52 -14.91 -8.96
N GLN A 420 6.39 -15.78 -9.96
CA GLN A 420 6.79 -15.55 -11.33
C GLN A 420 6.12 -14.34 -11.99
N TYR A 421 4.99 -13.90 -11.46
CA TYR A 421 4.33 -12.71 -11.97
C TYR A 421 5.02 -11.43 -11.51
N GLY A 422 5.52 -11.43 -10.27
CA GLY A 422 6.27 -10.30 -9.71
C GLY A 422 7.71 -10.23 -10.21
N TYR A 423 8.48 -11.32 -10.12
CA TYR A 423 9.90 -11.26 -10.50
C TYR A 423 10.15 -11.19 -12.01
N ASN A 424 9.17 -11.56 -12.85
CA ASN A 424 9.25 -11.36 -14.31
C ASN A 424 8.61 -10.06 -14.81
N ALA A 425 8.23 -9.14 -13.92
CA ALA A 425 7.66 -7.85 -14.29
C ALA A 425 8.60 -7.07 -15.23
N HIS A 426 8.02 -6.44 -16.27
CA HIS A 426 8.75 -5.63 -17.23
C HIS A 426 8.03 -4.31 -17.54
N PRO A 427 8.66 -3.14 -17.29
CA PRO A 427 9.95 -2.98 -16.61
C PRO A 427 9.93 -3.54 -15.17
N PRO A 428 11.09 -3.83 -14.55
CA PRO A 428 11.15 -4.24 -13.15
C PRO A 428 10.40 -3.25 -12.25
N ALA A 429 9.62 -3.77 -11.31
CA ALA A 429 8.71 -2.98 -10.48
C ALA A 429 8.92 -3.26 -8.98
N PRO A 430 10.11 -2.96 -8.41
CA PRO A 430 10.32 -3.12 -6.97
C PRO A 430 9.55 -2.05 -6.19
N SER A 431 9.26 -2.33 -4.93
CA SER A 431 8.94 -1.29 -3.96
C SER A 431 10.23 -0.69 -3.42
N ALA A 432 10.44 0.62 -3.61
CA ALA A 432 11.71 1.26 -3.28
C ALA A 432 11.58 2.68 -2.70
N ASP A 433 12.57 3.12 -1.93
CA ASP A 433 12.64 4.47 -1.37
C ASP A 433 11.39 4.82 -0.55
N ILE A 434 11.11 3.97 0.45
CA ILE A 434 9.93 4.07 1.31
C ILE A 434 10.35 4.48 2.71
N THR A 435 9.76 5.56 3.22
CA THR A 435 9.90 5.96 4.62
C THR A 435 8.56 5.82 5.33
N VAL A 436 8.56 5.09 6.44
CA VAL A 436 7.44 4.97 7.37
C VAL A 436 7.89 5.56 8.69
N ARG A 437 7.27 6.63 9.19
CA ARG A 437 7.72 7.25 10.44
C ARG A 437 6.61 7.76 11.33
N ARG A 438 6.79 7.70 12.64
CA ARG A 438 5.80 8.16 13.63
C ARG A 438 4.41 7.53 13.40
N VAL A 439 4.39 6.25 13.03
CA VAL A 439 3.16 5.46 12.92
C VAL A 439 2.91 4.76 14.25
N THR A 440 1.67 4.85 14.75
CA THR A 440 1.21 4.11 15.92
C THR A 440 0.25 3.02 15.48
N VAL A 441 0.59 1.78 15.79
CA VAL A 441 -0.29 0.61 15.65
C VAL A 441 -0.78 0.25 17.03
N GLU A 442 -2.09 0.16 17.21
CA GLU A 442 -2.70 -0.15 18.50
C GLU A 442 -3.89 -1.08 18.31
N VAL A 443 -3.79 -2.28 18.88
CA VAL A 443 -4.82 -3.31 18.81
C VAL A 443 -4.92 -4.06 20.14
N PRO A 444 -6.05 -4.70 20.46
CA PRO A 444 -6.14 -5.55 21.64
C PRO A 444 -5.15 -6.73 21.57
N PRO A 445 -4.43 -7.05 22.67
CA PRO A 445 -3.56 -8.23 22.74
C PRO A 445 -4.26 -9.52 22.32
N GLY A 446 -3.62 -10.28 21.43
CA GLY A 446 -4.16 -11.55 20.93
C GLY A 446 -5.11 -11.41 19.74
N SER A 447 -5.22 -10.24 19.12
CA SER A 447 -6.02 -10.03 17.90
C SER A 447 -5.55 -10.87 16.71
N GLY A 448 -4.26 -11.24 16.65
CA GLY A 448 -3.64 -11.84 15.46
C GLY A 448 -3.07 -10.82 14.47
N SER A 449 -3.20 -9.52 14.75
CA SER A 449 -2.69 -8.43 13.89
C SER A 449 -1.16 -8.33 13.93
N VAL A 450 -0.58 -7.68 12.95
CA VAL A 450 0.87 -7.46 12.81
C VAL A 450 1.14 -5.98 12.59
N GLY A 451 2.20 -5.44 13.19
CA GLY A 451 2.56 -4.04 13.06
C GLY A 451 3.19 -3.70 11.70
N LEU A 452 4.51 -3.78 11.64
CA LEU A 452 5.31 -3.34 10.48
C LEU A 452 5.77 -4.55 9.68
N SER A 453 5.31 -4.68 8.44
CA SER A 453 5.44 -5.89 7.64
C SER A 453 6.07 -5.63 6.27
N ILE A 454 6.89 -6.58 5.80
CA ILE A 454 7.33 -6.69 4.41
C ILE A 454 6.95 -8.07 3.89
N GLY A 455 6.26 -8.11 2.74
CA GLY A 455 5.87 -9.32 2.04
C GLY A 455 4.43 -9.79 2.32
N SER A 456 4.08 -11.06 2.06
CA SER A 456 4.96 -12.06 1.44
C SER A 456 5.04 -11.97 -0.08
N GLU A 457 4.20 -11.13 -0.69
CA GLU A 457 4.27 -10.70 -2.08
C GLU A 457 5.46 -9.73 -2.24
N MET A 458 6.69 -10.24 -2.35
CA MET A 458 7.91 -9.42 -2.48
C MET A 458 8.72 -9.72 -3.74
N SER A 459 8.09 -10.39 -4.71
CA SER A 459 8.77 -11.04 -5.83
C SER A 459 9.41 -10.05 -6.81
N GLY A 460 8.82 -8.87 -7.01
CA GLY A 460 9.42 -7.78 -7.79
C GLY A 460 10.58 -7.09 -7.09
N GLY A 461 10.83 -7.39 -5.81
CA GLY A 461 11.87 -6.82 -4.98
C GLY A 461 11.38 -5.70 -4.06
N VAL A 462 12.04 -5.56 -2.90
CA VAL A 462 11.82 -4.49 -1.92
C VAL A 462 13.19 -3.96 -1.49
N GLN A 463 13.42 -2.64 -1.59
CA GLN A 463 14.70 -2.06 -1.18
C GLN A 463 14.63 -0.62 -0.68
N GLY A 464 15.59 -0.20 0.13
CA GLY A 464 15.68 1.20 0.57
C GLY A 464 14.48 1.60 1.40
N VAL A 465 14.14 0.77 2.39
CA VAL A 465 12.98 0.98 3.27
C VAL A 465 13.45 1.38 4.66
N ARG A 466 12.85 2.42 5.22
CA ARG A 466 13.19 2.92 6.55
C ARG A 466 11.94 3.13 7.39
N PHE A 467 11.83 2.38 8.48
CA PHE A 467 10.83 2.55 9.52
C PHE A 467 11.44 3.32 10.69
N GLU A 468 10.84 4.42 11.13
CA GLU A 468 11.42 5.28 12.19
C GLU A 468 10.40 5.73 13.22
N ASP A 469 10.76 5.69 14.49
CA ASP A 469 9.95 6.25 15.57
C ASP A 469 8.52 5.68 15.61
N CYS A 470 8.38 4.40 15.22
CA CYS A 470 7.10 3.70 15.18
C CYS A 470 6.78 3.04 16.52
N ARG A 471 5.49 2.94 16.85
CA ARG A 471 4.97 2.29 18.05
C ARG A 471 4.03 1.16 17.66
N VAL A 472 4.20 -0.03 18.24
CA VAL A 472 3.31 -1.18 18.02
C VAL A 472 2.84 -1.72 19.37
N LEU A 473 1.54 -1.62 19.64
CA LEU A 473 0.92 -1.93 20.93
C LEU A 473 -0.11 -3.04 20.76
N GLY A 474 0.08 -4.16 21.45
CA GLY A 474 -0.84 -5.30 21.52
C GLY A 474 -0.88 -6.23 20.30
N ALA A 475 -0.18 -5.90 19.20
CA ALA A 475 -0.13 -6.78 18.03
C ALA A 475 0.54 -8.12 18.34
N ASP A 476 0.20 -9.19 17.61
CA ASP A 476 0.87 -10.48 17.77
C ASP A 476 2.35 -10.39 17.36
N VAL A 477 2.66 -9.61 16.33
CA VAL A 477 4.03 -9.38 15.86
C VAL A 477 4.30 -7.89 15.69
N GLY A 478 5.41 -7.42 16.26
CA GLY A 478 5.88 -6.03 16.13
C GLY A 478 6.40 -5.73 14.73
N ILE A 479 7.51 -6.36 14.35
CA ILE A 479 8.18 -6.24 13.06
C ILE A 479 8.24 -7.61 12.37
N ARG A 480 7.87 -7.68 11.09
CA ARG A 480 7.85 -8.90 10.29
C ARG A 480 8.44 -8.71 8.89
N ILE A 481 9.29 -9.64 8.48
CA ILE A 481 9.66 -9.86 7.07
C ILE A 481 9.27 -11.30 6.73
N LYS A 482 8.45 -11.50 5.70
CA LYS A 482 7.94 -12.82 5.30
C LYS A 482 8.21 -13.09 3.82
N SER A 483 8.76 -14.26 3.52
CA SER A 483 8.93 -14.77 2.16
C SER A 483 8.89 -16.31 2.18
N ALA A 484 9.07 -16.93 1.02
CA ALA A 484 9.11 -18.37 0.83
C ALA A 484 9.98 -18.75 -0.37
N ALA A 485 10.48 -20.00 -0.40
CA ALA A 485 10.96 -20.58 -1.65
C ALA A 485 9.89 -20.42 -2.75
N GLY A 486 10.33 -20.06 -3.95
CA GLY A 486 9.51 -19.73 -5.10
C GLY A 486 9.03 -18.28 -5.23
N ARG A 487 9.19 -17.46 -4.18
CA ARG A 487 8.93 -16.03 -4.29
C ARG A 487 9.95 -15.32 -5.19
N GLY A 488 11.18 -15.81 -5.31
CA GLY A 488 12.26 -15.11 -5.98
C GLY A 488 12.49 -13.71 -5.39
N GLY A 489 12.96 -12.78 -6.23
CA GLY A 489 13.11 -11.37 -5.85
C GLY A 489 14.10 -11.14 -4.70
N PHE A 490 13.96 -9.99 -4.04
CA PHE A 490 14.83 -9.60 -2.94
C PHE A 490 14.12 -8.72 -1.90
N VAL A 491 14.61 -8.75 -0.66
CA VAL A 491 14.37 -7.73 0.38
C VAL A 491 15.74 -7.29 0.88
N ARG A 492 16.14 -6.04 0.63
CA ARG A 492 17.48 -5.55 0.99
C ARG A 492 17.53 -4.10 1.41
N ASN A 493 18.54 -3.71 2.17
CA ASN A 493 18.70 -2.33 2.65
C ASN A 493 17.43 -1.83 3.35
N VAL A 494 17.04 -2.53 4.41
CA VAL A 494 15.85 -2.23 5.22
C VAL A 494 16.31 -1.87 6.63
N SER A 495 15.76 -0.80 7.19
CA SER A 495 16.08 -0.36 8.54
C SER A 495 14.83 -0.11 9.38
N PHE A 496 14.87 -0.57 10.63
CA PHE A 496 13.90 -0.30 11.68
C PHE A 496 14.63 0.45 12.79
N ILE A 497 14.37 1.75 12.91
CA ILE A 497 15.12 2.66 13.76
C ILE A 497 14.18 3.21 14.85
N ARG A 498 14.53 3.03 16.12
CA ARG A 498 13.77 3.53 17.28
C ARG A 498 12.31 3.04 17.28
N THR A 499 12.11 1.73 17.13
CA THR A 499 10.78 1.12 17.24
C THR A 499 10.47 0.78 18.70
N TYR A 500 9.29 1.19 19.17
CA TYR A 500 8.75 0.79 20.46
C TYR A 500 7.69 -0.31 20.26
N VAL A 501 7.83 -1.44 20.94
CA VAL A 501 6.85 -2.52 20.94
C VAL A 501 6.37 -2.83 22.36
N GLN A 502 5.07 -3.06 22.54
CA GLN A 502 4.50 -3.40 23.83
C GLN A 502 3.40 -4.45 23.70
N ASP A 503 3.34 -5.39 24.63
CA ASP A 503 2.29 -6.42 24.71
C ASP A 503 2.23 -7.28 23.43
N VAL A 504 3.41 -7.59 22.86
CA VAL A 504 3.54 -8.36 21.60
C VAL A 504 4.03 -9.78 21.82
N LYS A 505 3.58 -10.74 21.01
CA LYS A 505 4.09 -12.13 21.08
C LYS A 505 5.50 -12.24 20.51
N VAL A 506 5.79 -11.57 19.39
CA VAL A 506 7.13 -11.54 18.79
C VAL A 506 7.52 -10.11 18.45
N ALA A 507 8.61 -9.59 19.01
CA ALA A 507 9.05 -8.23 18.71
C ALA A 507 9.59 -8.09 17.28
N PHE A 508 10.47 -9.00 16.85
CA PHE A 508 11.06 -9.01 15.52
C PHE A 508 11.13 -10.42 14.92
N THR A 509 10.66 -10.58 13.67
CA THR A 509 10.78 -11.84 12.96
C THR A 509 11.11 -11.69 11.47
N ILE A 510 11.94 -12.60 10.98
CA ILE A 510 12.14 -12.87 9.56
C ILE A 510 11.84 -14.35 9.32
N THR A 511 11.06 -14.68 8.29
CA THR A 511 10.82 -16.06 7.90
C THR A 511 10.82 -16.22 6.38
N SER A 512 11.55 -17.23 5.90
CA SER A 512 11.55 -17.70 4.52
C SER A 512 10.68 -18.95 4.32
N PHE A 513 9.72 -19.19 5.24
CA PHE A 513 8.83 -20.36 5.23
C PHE A 513 7.34 -19.97 5.16
N PHE A 514 7.02 -18.83 4.56
CA PHE A 514 5.67 -18.28 4.44
C PHE A 514 5.02 -18.61 3.08
N GLY A 515 5.04 -19.89 2.71
CA GLY A 515 4.52 -20.39 1.42
C GLY A 515 2.99 -20.50 1.42
N HIS A 516 2.37 -20.33 0.25
CA HIS A 516 0.91 -20.37 0.08
C HIS A 516 0.50 -21.07 -1.21
N GLY A 517 0.73 -22.39 -1.27
CA GLY A 517 0.47 -23.16 -2.48
C GLY A 517 1.27 -22.68 -3.69
N ASP A 518 1.14 -23.43 -4.79
CA ASP A 518 1.98 -23.27 -5.96
C ASP A 518 1.10 -22.86 -7.17
N PRO A 519 1.15 -21.59 -7.63
CA PRO A 519 0.39 -21.17 -8.82
C PRO A 519 0.90 -21.86 -10.11
N PRO A 520 0.12 -21.82 -11.21
CA PRO A 520 0.58 -22.34 -12.50
C PRO A 520 1.88 -21.68 -12.96
N GLY A 521 2.93 -22.48 -13.20
CA GLY A 521 4.26 -21.98 -13.57
C GLY A 521 5.11 -21.52 -12.39
N PHE A 522 4.73 -21.89 -11.15
CA PHE A 522 5.54 -21.69 -9.96
C PHE A 522 6.90 -22.40 -10.08
N ASP A 523 7.95 -21.69 -9.71
CA ASP A 523 9.32 -22.21 -9.69
C ASP A 523 9.80 -22.34 -8.24
N PRO A 524 9.84 -23.55 -7.64
CA PRO A 524 10.30 -23.72 -6.26
C PRO A 524 11.78 -23.35 -6.04
N HIS A 525 12.57 -23.23 -7.12
CA HIS A 525 13.98 -22.85 -7.06
C HIS A 525 14.20 -21.34 -7.16
N ALA A 526 13.15 -20.54 -7.37
CA ALA A 526 13.23 -19.08 -7.25
C ALA A 526 13.34 -18.70 -5.77
N LEU A 527 14.55 -18.76 -5.22
CA LEU A 527 14.81 -18.49 -3.79
C LEU A 527 14.87 -16.98 -3.51
N PRO A 528 14.26 -16.50 -2.41
CA PRO A 528 14.26 -15.08 -2.07
C PRO A 528 15.60 -14.66 -1.47
N ILE A 529 16.14 -13.54 -1.95
CA ILE A 529 17.32 -12.91 -1.33
C ILE A 529 16.84 -12.00 -0.20
N ILE A 530 17.26 -12.24 1.05
CA ILE A 530 17.01 -11.34 2.18
C ILE A 530 18.35 -10.95 2.78
N GLU A 531 18.71 -9.67 2.67
CA GLU A 531 20.02 -9.18 3.11
C GLU A 531 19.98 -7.74 3.65
N ASP A 532 21.03 -7.31 4.35
CA ASP A 532 21.21 -5.93 4.83
C ASP A 532 19.99 -5.37 5.59
N ILE A 533 19.63 -6.07 6.67
CA ILE A 533 18.50 -5.73 7.54
C ILE A 533 19.04 -5.15 8.85
N THR A 534 18.66 -3.92 9.18
CA THR A 534 19.09 -3.24 10.41
C THR A 534 17.91 -3.04 11.35
N VAL A 535 18.06 -3.43 12.61
CA VAL A 535 17.17 -3.09 13.72
C VAL A 535 18.01 -2.35 14.76
N HIS A 536 17.72 -1.07 14.97
CA HIS A 536 18.50 -0.21 15.86
C HIS A 536 17.59 0.54 16.83
N GLY A 537 17.88 0.49 18.13
CA GLY A 537 17.08 1.23 19.12
C GLY A 537 15.72 0.58 19.41
N LEU A 538 15.62 -0.76 19.37
CA LEU A 538 14.37 -1.46 19.67
C LEU A 538 14.10 -1.43 21.18
N ILE A 539 12.97 -0.85 21.57
CA ILE A 539 12.51 -0.86 22.97
C ILE A 539 11.28 -1.76 23.06
N GLY A 540 11.31 -2.76 23.93
CA GLY A 540 10.24 -3.76 24.08
C GLY A 540 9.75 -3.91 25.51
N LYS A 541 8.43 -3.92 25.71
CA LYS A 541 7.80 -4.23 27.00
C LYS A 541 6.79 -5.36 26.89
N ASN A 542 6.81 -6.27 27.86
CA ASN A 542 5.88 -7.40 27.93
C ASN A 542 5.88 -8.23 26.62
N VAL A 543 7.06 -8.69 26.22
CA VAL A 543 7.28 -9.43 24.95
C VAL A 543 7.41 -10.93 25.20
N ASP A 544 6.71 -11.81 24.47
CA ASP A 544 6.87 -13.26 24.67
C ASP A 544 8.18 -13.79 24.06
N ARG A 545 8.57 -13.27 22.88
CA ARG A 545 9.80 -13.61 22.15
C ARG A 545 10.41 -12.35 21.52
N VAL A 546 11.70 -12.14 21.72
CA VAL A 546 12.40 -10.97 21.19
C VAL A 546 12.68 -11.13 19.70
N VAL A 547 13.40 -12.19 19.32
CA VAL A 547 13.82 -12.41 17.92
C VAL A 547 13.47 -13.81 17.43
N LYS A 548 12.94 -13.90 16.21
CA LYS A 548 12.74 -15.16 15.48
C LYS A 548 13.17 -15.03 14.02
N ILE A 549 14.30 -15.62 13.63
CA ILE A 549 14.82 -15.62 12.26
C ILE A 549 14.88 -17.05 11.76
N GLU A 550 14.25 -17.32 10.62
CA GLU A 550 14.21 -18.64 9.99
C GLU A 550 14.45 -18.49 8.48
N GLY A 551 15.70 -18.66 8.04
CA GLY A 551 16.10 -18.67 6.64
C GLY A 551 16.22 -20.08 6.06
N LEU A 552 16.31 -20.14 4.72
CA LEU A 552 16.54 -21.39 3.97
C LEU A 552 18.02 -21.81 4.10
N GLU A 553 18.29 -23.10 4.02
CA GLU A 553 19.68 -23.61 4.10
C GLU A 553 20.47 -23.26 2.83
N GLU A 554 19.81 -23.37 1.67
CA GLU A 554 20.37 -23.12 0.34
C GLU A 554 20.49 -21.61 0.05
N GLN A 555 19.66 -20.80 0.70
CA GLN A 555 19.68 -19.33 0.61
C GLN A 555 19.52 -18.70 2.01
N PRO A 556 20.60 -18.71 2.82
CA PRO A 556 20.56 -18.11 4.15
C PRO A 556 20.29 -16.61 4.08
N ILE A 557 19.61 -16.09 5.10
CA ILE A 557 19.44 -14.64 5.31
C ILE A 557 20.80 -14.04 5.66
N LYS A 558 21.18 -12.92 5.03
CA LYS A 558 22.51 -12.33 5.18
C LYS A 558 22.47 -10.98 5.90
N GLY A 559 23.49 -10.68 6.70
CA GLY A 559 23.72 -9.30 7.15
C GLY A 559 22.60 -8.69 8.01
N VAL A 560 22.09 -9.41 9.00
CA VAL A 560 21.13 -8.86 9.96
C VAL A 560 21.87 -8.18 11.12
N THR A 561 21.64 -6.89 11.34
CA THR A 561 22.26 -6.14 12.44
C THR A 561 21.19 -5.74 13.45
N ILE A 562 21.37 -6.13 14.72
CA ILE A 562 20.51 -5.75 15.84
C ILE A 562 21.35 -5.04 16.88
N SER A 563 21.09 -3.76 17.12
CA SER A 563 21.90 -2.95 18.04
C SER A 563 21.04 -2.05 18.93
N ASN A 564 21.55 -1.76 20.14
CA ASN A 564 20.90 -0.88 21.10
C ASN A 564 19.45 -1.29 21.39
N ALA A 565 19.24 -2.55 21.80
CA ALA A 565 17.90 -3.04 22.13
C ALA A 565 17.72 -3.21 23.65
N ASP A 566 16.57 -2.77 24.16
CA ASP A 566 16.17 -2.94 25.57
C ASP A 566 14.79 -3.58 25.61
N VAL A 567 14.72 -4.87 25.97
CA VAL A 567 13.48 -5.64 25.89
C VAL A 567 13.21 -6.41 27.18
N THR A 568 12.01 -6.23 27.74
CA THR A 568 11.52 -6.97 28.89
C THR A 568 10.52 -8.04 28.45
N LEU A 569 10.72 -9.27 28.94
CA LEU A 569 9.83 -10.38 28.63
C LEU A 569 8.51 -10.30 29.40
N SER A 570 7.46 -10.85 28.81
CA SER A 570 6.20 -11.12 29.49
C SER A 570 6.31 -12.30 30.46
N GLU A 571 5.29 -12.52 31.29
CA GLU A 571 5.17 -13.73 32.11
C GLU A 571 5.09 -15.03 31.28
N LYS A 572 4.61 -14.94 30.03
CA LYS A 572 4.57 -16.07 29.08
C LYS A 572 5.92 -16.28 28.41
N GLY A 573 6.73 -15.23 28.33
CA GLY A 573 8.06 -15.24 27.77
C GLY A 573 8.98 -16.18 28.53
N ARG A 574 9.76 -16.97 27.79
CA ARG A 574 10.75 -17.88 28.38
C ARG A 574 12.15 -17.37 28.02
N PRO A 575 12.98 -16.95 28.98
CA PRO A 575 14.30 -16.39 28.69
C PRO A 575 15.14 -17.24 27.73
N GLY A 576 15.24 -18.57 27.97
CA GLY A 576 15.97 -19.48 27.09
C GLY A 576 15.40 -19.66 25.67
N LYS A 577 14.20 -19.14 25.39
CA LYS A 577 13.55 -19.15 24.06
C LYS A 577 13.32 -17.74 23.52
N ALA A 578 13.85 -16.70 24.16
CA ALA A 578 13.65 -15.32 23.74
C ALA A 578 14.22 -15.04 22.35
N TRP A 579 15.27 -15.76 21.97
CA TRP A 579 15.90 -15.70 20.66
C TRP A 579 15.83 -17.07 19.98
N LYS A 580 15.54 -17.09 18.68
CA LYS A 580 15.60 -18.27 17.83
C LYS A 580 16.07 -17.84 16.45
N CYS A 581 17.24 -18.30 16.03
CA CYS A 581 17.78 -18.03 14.70
C CYS A 581 18.24 -19.32 14.03
N SER A 582 17.90 -19.49 12.75
CA SER A 582 18.40 -20.56 11.87
C SER A 582 18.48 -20.05 10.44
N GLY A 583 19.42 -20.56 9.64
CA GLY A 583 19.58 -20.13 8.24
C GLY A 583 19.92 -18.65 8.10
N VAL A 584 20.75 -18.11 9.00
CA VAL A 584 21.23 -16.72 8.96
C VAL A 584 22.77 -16.72 9.00
N VAL A 585 23.40 -15.87 8.20
CA VAL A 585 24.87 -15.76 8.13
C VAL A 585 25.31 -14.29 8.08
N GLY A 586 26.40 -13.99 8.78
CA GLY A 586 26.88 -12.62 8.92
C GLY A 586 25.95 -11.76 9.79
N GLY A 587 26.26 -10.47 9.85
CA GLY A 587 25.55 -9.53 10.72
C GLY A 587 26.08 -9.50 12.15
N GLN A 588 25.46 -8.65 12.97
CA GLN A 588 25.96 -8.30 14.30
C GLN A 588 24.83 -8.12 15.32
N VAL A 589 25.04 -8.61 16.54
CA VAL A 589 24.21 -8.27 17.71
C VAL A 589 25.08 -7.51 18.73
N SER A 590 24.67 -6.32 19.16
CA SER A 590 25.46 -5.52 20.11
C SER A 590 24.62 -4.62 21.02
N ASN A 591 25.12 -4.35 22.22
CA ASN A 591 24.47 -3.49 23.21
C ASN A 591 22.99 -3.85 23.44
N ILE A 592 22.76 -5.11 23.84
CA ILE A 592 21.43 -5.59 24.21
C ILE A 592 21.30 -5.57 25.73
N SER A 593 20.16 -5.11 26.22
CA SER A 593 19.84 -5.04 27.64
C SER A 593 18.42 -5.57 27.91
N GLY A 594 18.10 -5.78 29.19
CA GLY A 594 16.83 -6.38 29.60
C GLY A 594 16.89 -7.91 29.75
N SER A 595 15.79 -8.58 29.41
CA SER A 595 15.58 -10.02 29.62
C SER A 595 16.33 -10.87 28.58
N LEU A 596 17.66 -10.94 28.72
CA LEU A 596 18.52 -11.73 27.86
C LEU A 596 18.65 -13.19 28.33
N PRO A 597 18.70 -14.16 27.39
CA PRO A 597 19.24 -15.47 27.69
C PRO A 597 20.75 -15.40 27.90
N LYS A 598 21.30 -16.24 28.79
CA LYS A 598 22.76 -16.44 28.90
C LYS A 598 23.30 -17.21 27.69
N GLY A 599 24.38 -16.72 27.06
CA GLY A 599 25.10 -17.41 25.97
C GLY A 599 24.59 -17.15 24.54
N LYS A 600 25.39 -17.50 23.51
CA LYS A 600 25.10 -17.25 22.08
C LYS A 600 23.81 -17.97 21.61
N GLN A 601 22.74 -17.23 21.31
CA GLN A 601 21.47 -17.80 20.84
C GLN A 601 21.17 -17.65 19.33
N CYS A 602 21.93 -16.82 18.59
CA CYS A 602 21.81 -16.72 17.13
C CYS A 602 23.08 -17.19 16.44
N THR A 603 23.13 -18.49 16.15
CA THR A 603 24.21 -19.13 15.40
C THR A 603 24.29 -18.53 13.99
N GLY A 604 25.48 -18.10 13.57
CA GLY A 604 25.72 -17.49 12.26
C GLY A 604 25.87 -15.96 12.27
N MET A 605 25.56 -15.31 13.40
CA MET A 605 25.77 -13.87 13.61
C MET A 605 26.97 -13.62 14.53
N SER A 606 27.70 -12.53 14.31
CA SER A 606 28.77 -12.07 15.21
C SER A 606 28.22 -11.17 16.33
N GLY A 607 28.98 -10.95 17.40
CA GLY A 607 28.54 -10.07 18.50
C GLY A 607 28.74 -10.65 19.90
N ASP A 608 28.37 -9.85 20.90
CA ASP A 608 28.57 -10.17 22.32
C ASP A 608 27.98 -11.55 22.64
N ALA A 609 28.77 -12.40 23.31
CA ALA A 609 28.19 -13.53 24.00
C ALA A 609 27.26 -12.94 25.06
N PHE A 610 25.95 -13.16 24.91
CA PHE A 610 24.95 -12.66 25.85
C PHE A 610 25.38 -13.02 27.29
N PRO A 611 25.41 -12.04 28.23
CA PRO A 611 25.98 -12.21 29.57
C PRO A 611 25.33 -13.32 30.40
#